data_AF-A0A368GD21-F1
#
_entry.id   AF-A0A368GD21-F1
#
_cell.length_a   1.000
_cell.length_b   1.000
_cell.length_c   1.000
_cell.angle_alpha   90.00
_cell.angle_beta   90.00
_cell.angle_gamma   90.00
#
_symmetry.space_group_name_H-M   'P 1'
#
loop_
_entity.id
_entity.type
_entity.pdbx_description
1 polymer ?
#
loop_
_entity_poly.entity_id
_entity_poly.type
_entity_poly.pdbx_seq_one_letter_code
_entity_poly.pdbx_strand_id
1 'polypeptide(L)'
;MSDGDRLAPPGTRAKGPPTVTGLSPTEGTPGTQITIRGENLGTDQNDLLMLFICGTDCLHTAKWKTDKKIVARLGQANRGLGEVKIATKSGGRGICNVKFRVFIAQVGPLEESAVWVDETQTVPGREAVRTVAQTTEERDALGLKPTTKKMDPALLSKMFPDGSGNIRMESFNPQWYLLEHHSETPIEDLREALKNMQLAKADEAKKSEQMHKANLYSLISCVDSLAALHDELERSNKAGDFAVIKQIGNQIAEARVKAESVFKDVLSRKDRADATRNALSVLTRFKFIFFLSKTIDDNMKKGEYLTILNDYMRAKSLYKDTEVPLFKEGMFHYGSSGC
;
A
#
# COMPACT_ATOMS: atom_id res chain seq x y z
N MET A 1 -49.57 15.62 30.26
CA MET A 1 -49.02 16.86 29.68
C MET A 1 -47.51 16.72 29.77
N SER A 2 -46.92 15.97 28.83
CA SER A 2 -46.42 16.43 27.51
C SER A 2 -44.94 16.77 27.63
N ASP A 3 -44.13 15.70 27.57
CA ASP A 3 -42.69 15.76 27.36
C ASP A 3 -42.38 16.40 26.02
N GLY A 4 -41.37 17.26 26.05
CA GLY A 4 -40.98 18.16 24.99
C GLY A 4 -40.55 17.46 23.70
N ASP A 5 -41.17 17.94 22.63
CA ASP A 5 -40.86 17.74 21.23
C ASP A 5 -39.40 18.14 20.93
N ARG A 6 -38.49 17.16 20.88
CA ARG A 6 -37.17 17.32 20.25
C ARG A 6 -37.33 16.99 18.76
N LEU A 7 -37.60 18.02 17.98
CA LEU A 7 -37.57 18.03 16.52
C LEU A 7 -36.28 17.40 15.99
N ALA A 8 -36.40 16.23 15.38
CA ALA A 8 -35.35 15.59 14.60
C ALA A 8 -35.08 16.41 13.31
N PRO A 9 -33.82 16.49 12.84
CA PRO A 9 -33.46 17.26 11.66
C PRO A 9 -34.15 16.68 10.40
N PRO A 10 -34.56 17.53 9.44
CA PRO A 10 -35.31 17.08 8.28
C PRO A 10 -34.36 16.47 7.24
N GLY A 11 -34.61 15.21 6.87
CA GLY A 11 -34.13 14.69 5.58
C GLY A 11 -33.29 13.42 5.58
N THR A 12 -33.73 12.33 6.20
CA THR A 12 -33.38 10.98 5.73
C THR A 12 -34.66 10.15 5.68
N ARG A 13 -35.29 10.09 4.49
CA ARG A 13 -36.28 9.03 4.22
C ARG A 13 -35.55 7.71 4.46
N ALA A 14 -36.02 6.92 5.42
CA ALA A 14 -35.55 5.55 5.61
C ALA A 14 -35.79 4.80 4.29
N LYS A 15 -34.73 4.68 3.48
CA LYS A 15 -34.76 3.89 2.26
C LYS A 15 -34.83 2.42 2.70
N GLY A 16 -35.65 1.63 2.02
CA GLY A 16 -35.75 0.19 2.28
C GLY A 16 -34.39 -0.50 2.13
N PRO A 17 -34.26 -1.78 2.53
CA PRO A 17 -32.99 -2.48 2.50
C PRO A 17 -32.37 -2.49 1.09
N PRO A 18 -31.03 -2.40 0.97
CA PRO A 18 -30.35 -2.42 -0.33
C PRO A 18 -30.69 -3.72 -1.05
N THR A 19 -31.32 -3.63 -2.23
CA THR A 19 -31.77 -4.81 -2.97
C THR A 19 -31.02 -4.91 -4.28
N VAL A 20 -30.22 -5.97 -4.44
CA VAL A 20 -29.45 -6.22 -5.66
C VAL A 20 -30.29 -7.03 -6.63
N THR A 21 -30.56 -6.45 -7.80
CA THR A 21 -31.40 -7.05 -8.84
C THR A 21 -30.59 -7.60 -10.02
N GLY A 22 -29.35 -7.14 -10.21
CA GLY A 22 -28.53 -7.61 -11.33
C GLY A 22 -27.03 -7.38 -11.15
N LEU A 23 -26.25 -8.24 -11.80
CA LEU A 23 -24.79 -8.16 -11.89
C LEU A 23 -24.38 -8.14 -13.36
N SER A 24 -23.40 -7.32 -13.71
CA SER A 24 -22.85 -7.25 -15.06
C SER A 24 -21.32 -7.12 -15.00
N PRO A 25 -20.56 -8.14 -15.45
CA PRO A 25 -21.02 -9.45 -15.92
C PRO A 25 -21.58 -10.33 -14.78
N THR A 26 -22.24 -11.46 -15.12
CA THR A 26 -22.72 -12.48 -14.16
C THR A 26 -21.67 -13.55 -13.85
N GLU A 27 -20.59 -13.59 -14.63
CA GLU A 27 -19.45 -14.48 -14.43
C GLU A 27 -18.14 -13.77 -14.80
N GLY A 28 -17.02 -14.24 -14.25
CA GLY A 28 -15.71 -13.67 -14.55
C GLY A 28 -14.58 -14.29 -13.72
N THR A 29 -13.36 -13.89 -14.05
CA THR A 29 -12.14 -14.24 -13.31
C THR A 29 -11.92 -13.29 -12.12
N PRO A 30 -11.14 -13.70 -11.10
CA PRO A 30 -10.60 -12.75 -10.13
C PRO A 30 -10.02 -11.52 -10.84
N GLY A 31 -10.34 -10.32 -10.34
CA GLY A 31 -9.93 -9.05 -10.96
C GLY A 31 -10.92 -8.48 -11.96
N THR A 32 -11.98 -9.21 -12.33
CA THR A 32 -13.05 -8.70 -13.19
C THR A 32 -13.77 -7.53 -12.52
N GLN A 33 -14.04 -6.47 -13.29
CA GLN A 33 -14.85 -5.35 -12.83
C GLN A 33 -16.34 -5.71 -12.93
N ILE A 34 -17.02 -5.74 -11.79
CA ILE A 34 -18.43 -6.11 -11.66
C ILE A 34 -19.25 -4.84 -11.40
N THR A 35 -20.29 -4.64 -12.21
CA THR A 35 -21.30 -3.61 -12.01
C THR A 35 -22.51 -4.21 -11.31
N ILE A 36 -22.77 -3.76 -10.10
CA ILE A 36 -23.90 -4.18 -9.27
C ILE A 36 -25.04 -3.19 -9.48
N ARG A 37 -26.20 -3.70 -9.90
CA ARG A 37 -27.44 -2.94 -10.12
C ARG A 37 -28.49 -3.34 -9.11
N GLY A 38 -29.27 -2.37 -8.65
CA GLY A 38 -30.25 -2.59 -7.60
C GLY A 38 -31.02 -1.34 -7.23
N GLU A 39 -31.63 -1.40 -6.06
CA GLU A 39 -32.37 -0.30 -5.43
C GLU A 39 -31.81 -0.06 -4.02
N ASN A 40 -31.82 1.20 -3.58
CA ASN A 40 -31.36 1.61 -2.25
C ASN A 40 -29.92 1.17 -1.93
N LEU A 41 -29.02 1.16 -2.93
CA LEU A 41 -27.60 0.78 -2.77
C LEU A 41 -26.75 1.85 -2.05
N GLY A 42 -27.37 2.61 -1.15
CA GLY A 42 -26.75 3.66 -0.34
C GLY A 42 -26.89 5.07 -0.93
N THR A 43 -26.58 6.07 -0.11
CA THR A 43 -26.69 7.50 -0.45
C THR A 43 -25.37 8.12 -0.92
N ASP A 44 -24.24 7.60 -0.47
CA ASP A 44 -22.90 8.02 -0.85
C ASP A 44 -21.89 6.86 -0.68
N GLN A 45 -20.62 7.11 -0.99
CA GLN A 45 -19.54 6.12 -0.85
C GLN A 45 -19.30 5.67 0.60
N ASN A 46 -19.52 6.55 1.58
CA ASN A 46 -19.27 6.29 3.00
C ASN A 46 -20.44 5.54 3.66
N ASP A 47 -21.59 5.56 3.02
CA ASP A 47 -22.77 4.79 3.43
C ASP A 47 -22.60 3.29 3.18
N LEU A 48 -21.68 2.89 2.29
CA LEU A 48 -21.37 1.48 2.04
C LEU A 48 -20.47 0.92 3.15
N LEU A 49 -21.01 0.03 3.98
CA LEU A 49 -20.28 -0.57 5.10
C LEU A 49 -19.66 -1.91 4.76
N MET A 50 -20.29 -2.66 3.85
CA MET A 50 -19.89 -4.02 3.52
C MET A 50 -20.24 -4.34 2.08
N LEU A 51 -19.27 -4.90 1.34
CA LEU A 51 -19.51 -5.52 0.04
C LEU A 51 -18.69 -6.80 -0.08
N PHE A 52 -19.34 -7.96 0.00
CA PHE A 52 -18.71 -9.25 -0.25
C PHE A 52 -19.22 -9.84 -1.57
N ILE A 53 -18.29 -10.30 -2.40
CA ILE A 53 -18.59 -11.01 -3.65
C ILE A 53 -17.90 -12.37 -3.56
N CYS A 54 -18.69 -13.45 -3.59
CA CYS A 54 -18.18 -14.83 -3.53
C CYS A 54 -17.29 -15.14 -2.32
N GLY A 55 -17.58 -14.52 -1.17
CA GLY A 55 -16.81 -14.68 0.06
C GLY A 55 -15.62 -13.74 0.22
N THR A 56 -15.32 -12.91 -0.79
CA THR A 56 -14.20 -11.96 -0.77
C THR A 56 -14.69 -10.55 -0.49
N ASP A 57 -14.02 -9.86 0.46
CA ASP A 57 -14.28 -8.46 0.75
C ASP A 57 -13.82 -7.58 -0.42
N CYS A 58 -14.77 -6.89 -1.03
CA CYS A 58 -14.58 -6.00 -2.17
C CYS A 58 -14.89 -4.53 -1.82
N LEU A 59 -14.98 -4.19 -0.53
CA LEU A 59 -15.32 -2.83 -0.09
C LEU A 59 -14.27 -1.81 -0.56
N HIS A 60 -12.98 -2.14 -0.44
CA HIS A 60 -11.88 -1.26 -0.83
C HIS A 60 -11.86 -0.92 -2.34
N THR A 61 -12.38 -1.81 -3.18
CA THR A 61 -12.45 -1.61 -4.64
C THR A 61 -13.80 -1.07 -5.09
N ALA A 62 -14.78 -0.98 -4.18
CA ALA A 62 -16.12 -0.52 -4.47
C ALA A 62 -16.15 0.98 -4.70
N LYS A 63 -16.70 1.37 -5.85
CA LYS A 63 -17.00 2.76 -6.23
C LYS A 63 -18.50 2.90 -6.36
N TRP A 64 -19.11 3.54 -5.38
CA TRP A 64 -20.49 3.97 -5.43
C TRP A 64 -20.67 5.02 -6.52
N LYS A 65 -21.71 4.87 -7.35
CA LYS A 65 -22.03 5.81 -8.44
C LYS A 65 -23.37 6.47 -8.22
N THR A 66 -24.40 5.67 -7.95
CA THR A 66 -25.75 6.13 -7.63
C THR A 66 -26.39 5.15 -6.67
N ASP A 67 -27.55 5.51 -6.12
CA ASP A 67 -28.36 4.63 -5.27
C ASP A 67 -28.90 3.37 -5.99
N LYS A 68 -28.60 3.22 -7.29
CA LYS A 68 -28.93 2.06 -8.13
C LYS A 68 -27.71 1.37 -8.73
N LYS A 69 -26.49 1.88 -8.50
CA LYS A 69 -25.28 1.38 -9.16
C LYS A 69 -24.04 1.50 -8.29
N ILE A 70 -23.38 0.37 -8.09
CA ILE A 70 -22.03 0.27 -7.51
C ILE A 70 -21.14 -0.49 -8.51
N VAL A 71 -19.89 -0.05 -8.65
CA VAL A 71 -18.89 -0.75 -9.46
C VAL A 71 -17.78 -1.23 -8.53
N ALA A 72 -17.48 -2.52 -8.51
CA ALA A 72 -16.42 -3.09 -7.68
C ALA A 72 -15.54 -4.01 -8.51
N ARG A 73 -14.29 -4.22 -8.07
CA ARG A 73 -13.40 -5.20 -8.69
C ARG A 73 -13.35 -6.45 -7.81
N LEU A 74 -13.62 -7.61 -8.41
CA LEU A 74 -13.54 -8.88 -7.71
C LEU A 74 -12.11 -9.12 -7.23
N GLY A 75 -11.92 -9.39 -5.94
CA GLY A 75 -10.62 -9.79 -5.40
C GLY A 75 -10.27 -11.25 -5.71
N GLN A 76 -9.34 -11.81 -4.93
CA GLN A 76 -9.07 -13.24 -4.98
C GLN A 76 -10.28 -14.02 -4.45
N ALA A 77 -10.87 -14.88 -5.29
CA ALA A 77 -12.08 -15.64 -4.99
C ALA A 77 -11.96 -17.08 -5.49
N ASN A 78 -12.54 -18.02 -4.75
CA ASN A 78 -12.54 -19.43 -5.09
C ASN A 78 -13.43 -19.73 -6.32
N ARG A 79 -13.06 -20.74 -7.09
CA ARG A 79 -13.84 -21.22 -8.24
C ARG A 79 -15.23 -21.67 -7.78
N GLY A 80 -16.28 -21.19 -8.44
CA GLY A 80 -17.64 -21.64 -8.19
C GLY A 80 -18.68 -20.53 -8.21
N LEU A 81 -19.90 -20.90 -7.84
CA LEU A 81 -21.02 -19.97 -7.72
C LEU A 81 -21.03 -19.37 -6.33
N GLY A 82 -20.93 -18.05 -6.21
CA GLY A 82 -20.92 -17.34 -4.94
C GLY A 82 -22.01 -16.29 -4.84
N GLU A 83 -22.37 -15.98 -3.60
CA GLU A 83 -23.37 -14.95 -3.29
C GLU A 83 -22.73 -13.56 -3.23
N VAL A 84 -23.54 -12.54 -3.50
CA VAL A 84 -23.16 -11.14 -3.29
C VAL A 84 -23.90 -10.60 -2.07
N LYS A 85 -23.17 -10.09 -1.08
CA LYS A 85 -23.72 -9.54 0.16
C LYS A 85 -23.33 -8.07 0.26
N ILE A 86 -24.31 -7.23 0.55
CA ILE A 86 -24.15 -5.79 0.70
C ILE A 86 -24.75 -5.34 2.02
N ALA A 87 -24.13 -4.37 2.69
CA ALA A 87 -24.75 -3.65 3.79
C ALA A 87 -24.44 -2.15 3.71
N THR A 88 -25.45 -1.32 3.96
CA THR A 88 -25.32 0.13 4.02
C THR A 88 -25.68 0.65 5.41
N LYS A 89 -25.17 1.82 5.78
CA LYS A 89 -25.50 2.46 7.06
C LYS A 89 -26.95 2.96 7.08
N SER A 90 -27.46 3.41 5.93
CA SER A 90 -28.82 3.92 5.76
C SER A 90 -29.90 2.83 5.68
N GLY A 91 -29.62 1.71 5.01
CA GLY A 91 -30.60 0.66 4.70
C GLY A 91 -30.31 -0.69 5.37
N GLY A 92 -29.24 -0.80 6.15
CA GLY A 92 -28.86 -2.04 6.83
C GLY A 92 -28.40 -3.13 5.87
N ARG A 93 -28.66 -4.39 6.23
CA ARG A 93 -28.25 -5.56 5.43
C ARG A 93 -29.15 -5.72 4.21
N GLY A 94 -28.52 -5.83 3.05
CA GLY A 94 -29.20 -5.97 1.77
C GLY A 94 -29.58 -7.39 1.41
N ILE A 95 -30.47 -7.48 0.42
CA ILE A 95 -30.97 -8.72 -0.17
C ILE A 95 -30.40 -8.81 -1.58
N CYS A 96 -29.88 -9.99 -1.94
CA CYS A 96 -29.37 -10.25 -3.28
C CYS A 96 -29.99 -11.54 -3.81
N ASN A 97 -30.66 -11.43 -4.96
CA ASN A 97 -31.31 -12.57 -5.62
C ASN A 97 -30.44 -13.20 -6.72
N VAL A 98 -29.28 -12.61 -6.99
CA VAL A 98 -28.39 -12.99 -8.08
C VAL A 98 -27.07 -13.51 -7.55
N LYS A 99 -26.54 -14.55 -8.19
CA LYS A 99 -25.26 -15.17 -7.85
C LYS A 99 -24.24 -14.83 -8.92
N PHE A 100 -22.97 -14.72 -8.52
CA PHE A 100 -21.85 -14.50 -9.43
C PHE A 100 -21.05 -15.78 -9.58
N ARG A 101 -20.66 -16.14 -10.80
CA ARG A 101 -19.84 -17.33 -11.07
C ARG A 101 -18.38 -16.94 -11.28
N VAL A 102 -17.51 -17.44 -10.42
CA VAL A 102 -16.06 -17.29 -10.57
C VAL A 102 -15.50 -18.50 -11.30
N PHE A 103 -14.82 -18.25 -12.41
CA PHE A 103 -13.95 -19.23 -13.05
C PHE A 103 -12.52 -18.73 -13.03
N ILE A 104 -11.56 -19.65 -12.95
CA ILE A 104 -10.14 -19.31 -13.01
C ILE A 104 -9.72 -19.57 -14.46
N ALA A 105 -9.36 -18.52 -15.18
CA ALA A 105 -8.76 -18.67 -16.50
C ALA A 105 -7.30 -19.07 -16.32
N GLN A 106 -6.84 -20.03 -17.13
CA GLN A 106 -5.43 -20.35 -17.20
C GLN A 106 -4.73 -19.23 -17.97
N VAL A 107 -4.09 -18.32 -17.24
CA VAL A 107 -3.41 -17.15 -17.82
C VAL A 107 -2.14 -17.64 -18.51
N GLY A 108 -1.96 -17.28 -19.79
CA GLY A 108 -0.74 -17.61 -20.52
C GLY A 108 0.48 -16.87 -19.97
N PRO A 109 1.71 -17.34 -20.23
CA PRO A 109 2.94 -16.71 -19.72
C PRO A 109 3.13 -15.23 -20.13
N LEU A 110 2.44 -14.79 -21.19
CA LEU A 110 2.54 -13.45 -21.76
C LEU A 110 1.26 -12.62 -21.58
N GLU A 111 0.27 -13.14 -20.86
CA GLU A 111 -1.06 -12.52 -20.74
C GLU A 111 -1.18 -11.75 -19.42
N GLU A 112 -1.59 -10.48 -19.50
CA GLU A 112 -1.69 -9.60 -18.32
C GLU A 112 -2.85 -10.03 -17.40
N SER A 113 -2.56 -10.13 -16.08
CA SER A 113 -3.57 -10.43 -15.06
C SER A 113 -3.76 -9.25 -14.10
N ALA A 114 -5.01 -8.91 -13.82
CA ALA A 114 -5.38 -7.85 -12.88
C ALA A 114 -5.26 -8.29 -11.40
N VAL A 115 -4.95 -9.56 -11.13
CA VAL A 115 -4.72 -10.08 -9.78
C VAL A 115 -3.51 -11.00 -9.78
N TRP A 116 -2.77 -10.98 -8.67
CA TRP A 116 -1.67 -11.92 -8.41
C TRP A 116 -2.14 -13.36 -8.57
N VAL A 117 -1.67 -14.04 -9.60
CA VAL A 117 -1.97 -15.44 -9.86
C VAL A 117 -0.93 -16.29 -9.13
N ASP A 118 -1.35 -17.36 -8.44
CA ASP A 118 -0.42 -18.34 -7.92
C ASP A 118 0.17 -19.15 -9.08
N GLU A 119 1.34 -18.71 -9.54
CA GLU A 119 2.11 -19.33 -10.63
C GLU A 119 2.50 -20.80 -10.35
N THR A 120 2.33 -21.30 -9.13
CA THR A 120 2.59 -22.71 -8.83
C THR A 120 1.50 -23.65 -9.35
N GLN A 121 0.32 -23.14 -9.70
CA GLN A 121 -0.84 -23.95 -10.15
C GLN A 121 -1.32 -23.65 -11.57
N THR A 122 -1.05 -22.46 -12.11
CA THR A 122 -1.59 -22.03 -13.42
C THR A 122 -0.62 -22.21 -14.58
N VAL A 123 0.69 -22.33 -14.34
CA VAL A 123 1.69 -22.43 -15.40
C VAL A 123 1.89 -23.90 -15.79
N PRO A 124 1.48 -24.33 -17.00
CA PRO A 124 1.73 -25.69 -17.46
C PRO A 124 3.24 -25.94 -17.51
N GLY A 125 3.70 -27.02 -16.86
CA GLY A 125 5.12 -27.41 -16.81
C GLY A 125 5.79 -27.26 -15.45
N ARG A 126 5.25 -26.45 -14.51
CA ARG A 126 5.72 -26.47 -13.11
C ARG A 126 5.15 -27.63 -12.29
N GLU A 127 4.05 -28.23 -12.72
CA GLU A 127 3.50 -29.45 -12.12
C GLU A 127 4.43 -30.67 -12.22
N ALA A 128 5.35 -30.68 -13.20
CA ALA A 128 6.36 -31.74 -13.33
C ALA A 128 7.27 -31.85 -12.09
N VAL A 129 7.38 -30.79 -11.29
CA VAL A 129 8.17 -30.77 -10.06
C VAL A 129 7.34 -31.16 -8.83
N ARG A 130 6.01 -31.32 -8.94
CA ARG A 130 5.12 -31.50 -7.77
C ARG A 130 4.33 -32.81 -7.67
N THR A 131 4.37 -33.71 -8.63
CA THR A 131 3.67 -35.01 -8.47
C THR A 131 4.64 -36.15 -8.19
N VAL A 132 5.30 -36.12 -7.04
CA VAL A 132 5.40 -37.38 -6.28
C VAL A 132 4.00 -37.56 -5.70
N ALA A 133 3.21 -38.47 -6.26
CA ALA A 133 1.96 -38.86 -5.64
C ALA A 133 2.26 -39.24 -4.18
N GLN A 134 1.72 -38.48 -3.22
CA GLN A 134 1.67 -38.89 -1.82
C GLN A 134 0.66 -40.03 -1.70
N THR A 135 1.02 -41.19 -2.24
CA THR A 135 0.40 -42.48 -1.90
C THR A 135 1.33 -43.32 -1.04
N THR A 136 2.48 -42.79 -0.65
CA THR A 136 3.30 -43.40 0.39
C THR A 136 2.51 -43.31 1.68
N GLU A 137 2.02 -44.45 2.15
CA GLU A 137 1.60 -44.66 3.54
C GLU A 137 2.51 -43.81 4.44
N GLU A 138 1.94 -43.02 5.35
CA GLU A 138 2.70 -42.21 6.31
C GLU A 138 3.64 -43.14 7.08
N ARG A 139 4.85 -43.32 6.56
CA ARG A 139 5.90 -44.13 7.14
C ARG A 139 6.85 -43.17 7.83
N ASP A 140 7.17 -43.52 9.05
CA ASP A 140 8.07 -42.75 9.86
C ASP A 140 9.52 -42.81 9.33
N ALA A 141 10.45 -42.05 9.90
CA ALA A 141 11.89 -42.10 9.60
C ALA A 141 12.49 -43.51 9.71
N LEU A 142 11.85 -44.40 10.47
CA LEU A 142 12.19 -45.82 10.61
C LEU A 142 11.50 -46.75 9.60
N GLY A 143 10.68 -46.21 8.70
CA GLY A 143 9.90 -46.97 7.71
C GLY A 143 8.69 -47.70 8.28
N LEU A 144 8.38 -47.49 9.56
CA LEU A 144 7.25 -48.10 10.27
C LEU A 144 6.03 -47.17 10.30
N LYS A 145 4.85 -47.71 10.59
CA LYS A 145 3.63 -46.91 10.78
C LYS A 145 3.72 -46.16 12.12
N PRO A 146 3.44 -44.85 12.18
CA PRO A 146 3.42 -44.09 13.42
C PRO A 146 2.43 -44.68 14.43
N THR A 147 2.87 -44.87 15.68
CA THR A 147 1.96 -45.23 16.77
C THR A 147 1.06 -44.03 17.08
N THR A 148 -0.25 -44.25 17.21
CA THR A 148 -1.23 -43.19 17.47
C THR A 148 -1.21 -42.69 18.93
N LYS A 149 -0.61 -43.47 19.83
CA LYS A 149 -0.52 -43.19 21.26
C LYS A 149 0.87 -42.64 21.61
N LYS A 150 0.93 -41.34 21.87
CA LYS A 150 2.16 -40.65 22.27
C LYS A 150 2.34 -40.72 23.78
N MET A 151 3.55 -40.97 24.26
CA MET A 151 3.86 -40.82 25.68
C MET A 151 3.76 -39.36 26.11
N ASP A 152 3.46 -39.13 27.39
CA ASP A 152 3.30 -37.77 27.93
C ASP A 152 4.63 -37.00 27.86
N PRO A 153 4.70 -35.88 27.11
CA PRO A 153 5.91 -35.08 26.94
C PRO A 153 6.45 -34.51 28.27
N ALA A 154 5.63 -34.38 29.31
CA ALA A 154 6.07 -33.93 30.62
C ALA A 154 6.97 -34.97 31.33
N LEU A 155 6.68 -36.26 31.15
CA LEU A 155 7.50 -37.34 31.70
C LEU A 155 8.83 -37.46 30.95
N LEU A 156 8.78 -37.31 29.62
CA LEU A 156 9.97 -37.35 28.77
C LEU A 156 10.91 -36.17 29.09
N SER A 157 10.37 -34.96 29.28
CA SER A 157 11.15 -33.77 29.64
C SER A 157 11.84 -33.91 31.00
N LYS A 158 11.24 -34.66 31.92
CA LYS A 158 11.86 -34.98 33.23
C LYS A 158 13.00 -36.01 33.11
N MET A 159 12.91 -36.95 32.17
CA MET A 159 13.93 -37.99 31.94
C MET A 159 15.09 -37.49 31.07
N PHE A 160 14.81 -36.56 30.15
CA PHE A 160 15.76 -35.99 29.21
C PHE A 160 15.60 -34.47 29.17
N PRO A 161 16.19 -33.73 30.12
CA PRO A 161 15.99 -32.28 30.28
C PRO A 161 16.38 -31.46 29.05
N ASP A 162 17.41 -31.89 28.31
CA ASP A 162 17.98 -31.16 27.17
C ASP A 162 17.70 -31.85 25.82
N GLY A 163 16.85 -32.88 25.79
CA GLY A 163 16.57 -33.69 24.59
C GLY A 163 15.24 -33.37 23.91
N SER A 164 15.17 -33.57 22.60
CA SER A 164 13.95 -33.40 21.78
C SER A 164 13.71 -34.61 20.87
N GLY A 165 12.45 -34.96 20.63
CA GLY A 165 12.05 -35.95 19.63
C GLY A 165 12.04 -35.41 18.20
N ASN A 166 12.24 -34.11 18.01
CA ASN A 166 12.18 -33.54 16.66
C ASN A 166 13.48 -33.80 15.89
N ILE A 167 13.42 -34.62 14.84
CA ILE A 167 14.55 -35.00 13.97
C ILE A 167 15.23 -33.77 13.33
N ARG A 168 14.51 -32.64 13.22
CA ARG A 168 15.03 -31.40 12.62
C ARG A 168 15.79 -30.51 13.60
N MET A 169 15.77 -30.83 14.89
CA MET A 169 16.43 -30.04 15.92
C MET A 169 17.80 -30.60 16.24
N GLU A 170 18.78 -29.75 16.53
CA GLU A 170 20.12 -30.17 16.96
C GLU A 170 20.10 -30.89 18.31
N SER A 171 19.11 -30.62 19.15
CA SER A 171 18.86 -31.31 20.42
C SER A 171 18.17 -32.67 20.26
N PHE A 172 18.16 -33.24 19.06
CA PHE A 172 17.52 -34.52 18.79
C PHE A 172 18.11 -35.64 19.65
N ASN A 173 17.24 -36.34 20.39
CA ASN A 173 17.61 -37.52 21.16
C ASN A 173 16.89 -38.77 20.60
N PRO A 174 17.62 -39.79 20.10
CA PRO A 174 17.02 -41.01 19.56
C PRO A 174 16.18 -41.80 20.58
N GLN A 175 16.56 -41.75 21.86
CA GLN A 175 15.85 -42.47 22.93
C GLN A 175 14.51 -41.81 23.23
N TRP A 176 14.48 -40.47 23.24
CA TRP A 176 13.24 -39.70 23.31
C TRP A 176 12.31 -40.06 22.16
N TYR A 177 12.85 -40.06 20.95
CA TYR A 177 12.09 -40.33 19.73
C TYR A 177 11.40 -41.69 19.74
N LEU A 178 12.14 -42.74 20.11
CA LEU A 178 11.60 -44.09 20.19
C LEU A 178 10.53 -44.23 21.28
N LEU A 179 10.68 -43.55 22.41
CA LEU A 179 9.67 -43.58 23.48
C LEU A 179 8.41 -42.78 23.10
N GLU A 180 8.56 -41.66 22.39
CA GLU A 180 7.44 -40.84 21.95
C GLU A 180 6.61 -41.52 20.85
N HIS A 181 7.27 -42.18 19.88
CA HIS A 181 6.64 -42.68 18.66
C HIS A 181 6.52 -44.22 18.57
N HIS A 182 7.32 -44.98 19.32
CA HIS A 182 7.44 -46.45 19.21
C HIS A 182 7.37 -47.18 20.56
N SER A 183 6.76 -46.58 21.58
CA SER A 183 6.65 -47.20 22.92
C SER A 183 5.92 -48.54 22.95
N GLU A 184 4.97 -48.78 22.03
CA GLU A 184 4.18 -50.02 21.94
C GLU A 184 4.61 -50.91 20.75
N THR A 185 5.68 -50.56 20.03
CA THR A 185 6.13 -51.32 18.86
C THR A 185 6.89 -52.59 19.28
N PRO A 186 6.57 -53.78 18.73
CA PRO A 186 7.26 -55.01 19.09
C PRO A 186 8.73 -55.00 18.61
N ILE A 187 9.58 -55.73 19.33
CA ILE A 187 11.03 -55.74 19.06
C ILE A 187 11.38 -56.25 17.65
N GLU A 188 10.58 -57.13 17.06
CA GLU A 188 10.81 -57.65 15.72
C GLU A 188 10.65 -56.56 14.65
N ASP A 189 9.62 -55.71 14.77
CA ASP A 189 9.40 -54.57 13.87
C ASP A 189 10.53 -53.53 14.02
N LEU A 190 11.05 -53.34 15.24
CA LEU A 190 12.21 -52.48 15.48
C LEU A 190 13.50 -53.03 14.84
N ARG A 191 13.65 -54.35 14.74
CA ARG A 191 14.78 -54.97 14.02
C ARG A 191 14.64 -54.82 12.51
N GLU A 192 13.43 -54.85 11.99
CA GLU A 192 13.16 -54.54 10.58
C GLU A 192 13.42 -53.06 10.27
N ALA A 193 12.97 -52.16 11.15
CA ALA A 193 13.30 -50.74 11.07
C ALA A 193 14.82 -50.48 11.02
N LEU A 194 15.61 -51.19 11.81
CA LEU A 194 17.06 -51.06 11.80
C LEU A 194 17.65 -51.47 10.44
N LYS A 195 17.16 -52.55 9.83
CA LYS A 195 17.58 -52.96 8.47
C LYS A 195 17.17 -51.93 7.43
N ASN A 196 15.95 -51.38 7.52
CA ASN A 196 15.46 -50.34 6.63
C ASN A 196 16.30 -49.06 6.74
N MET A 197 16.68 -48.66 7.96
CA MET A 197 17.53 -47.50 8.20
C MET A 197 18.94 -47.70 7.63
N GLN A 198 19.51 -48.90 7.75
CA GLN A 198 20.81 -49.23 7.15
C GLN A 198 20.76 -49.17 5.61
N LEU A 199 19.67 -49.65 5.03
CA LEU A 199 19.45 -49.60 3.58
C LEU A 199 19.24 -48.15 3.11
N ALA A 200 18.45 -47.36 3.85
CA ALA A 200 18.24 -45.95 3.57
C ALA A 200 19.53 -45.13 3.62
N LYS A 201 20.42 -45.40 4.60
CA LYS A 201 21.74 -44.77 4.68
C LYS A 201 22.61 -45.09 3.45
N ALA A 202 22.55 -46.32 2.94
CA ALA A 202 23.28 -46.71 1.75
C ALA A 202 22.71 -46.06 0.47
N ASP A 203 21.38 -45.90 0.41
CA ASP A 203 20.68 -45.28 -0.71
C ASP A 203 20.82 -43.75 -0.73
N GLU A 204 20.93 -43.10 0.42
CA GLU A 204 21.14 -41.64 0.52
C GLU A 204 22.41 -41.18 -0.19
N ALA A 205 23.51 -41.95 -0.06
CA ALA A 205 24.76 -41.66 -0.75
C ALA A 205 24.59 -41.68 -2.28
N LYS A 206 23.85 -42.66 -2.82
CA LYS A 206 23.55 -42.76 -4.25
C LYS A 206 22.57 -41.68 -4.71
N LYS A 207 21.56 -41.38 -3.89
CA LYS A 207 20.57 -40.33 -4.17
C LYS A 207 21.23 -38.94 -4.22
N SER A 208 22.17 -38.66 -3.31
CA SER A 208 22.95 -37.43 -3.30
C SER A 208 23.74 -37.26 -4.61
N GLU A 209 24.46 -38.29 -5.04
CA GLU A 209 25.19 -38.30 -6.31
C GLU A 209 24.25 -38.05 -7.52
N GLN A 210 23.07 -38.66 -7.52
CA GLN A 210 22.11 -38.53 -8.60
C GLN A 210 21.37 -37.17 -8.59
N MET A 211 21.14 -36.58 -7.42
CA MET A 211 20.62 -35.20 -7.30
C MET A 211 21.65 -34.19 -7.82
N HIS A 212 22.93 -34.36 -7.51
CA HIS A 212 23.97 -33.50 -8.05
C HIS A 212 24.04 -33.58 -9.58
N LYS A 213 23.88 -34.78 -10.16
CA LYS A 213 23.78 -34.97 -11.62
C LYS A 213 22.53 -34.33 -12.23
N ALA A 214 21.37 -34.44 -11.57
CA ALA A 214 20.12 -33.84 -12.05
C ALA A 214 20.15 -32.30 -12.01
N ASN A 215 20.75 -31.73 -10.96
CA ASN A 215 20.87 -30.28 -10.80
C ASN A 215 21.96 -29.68 -11.69
N LEU A 216 22.95 -30.47 -12.12
CA LEU A 216 24.00 -30.03 -13.03
C LEU A 216 23.42 -29.54 -14.37
N TYR A 217 22.42 -30.24 -14.91
CA TYR A 217 21.77 -29.84 -16.16
C TYR A 217 21.08 -28.48 -16.04
N SER A 218 20.38 -28.23 -14.93
CA SER A 218 19.75 -26.93 -14.67
C SER A 218 20.79 -25.82 -14.50
N LEU A 219 21.90 -26.09 -13.82
CA LEU A 219 22.99 -25.12 -13.66
C LEU A 219 23.66 -24.78 -14.98
N ILE A 220 23.94 -25.79 -15.81
CA ILE A 220 24.52 -25.61 -17.15
C ILE A 220 23.56 -24.81 -18.02
N SER A 221 22.27 -25.15 -18.03
CA SER A 221 21.25 -24.41 -18.77
C SER A 221 21.13 -22.94 -18.32
N CYS A 222 21.24 -22.66 -17.02
CA CYS A 222 21.28 -21.29 -16.52
C CYS A 222 22.52 -20.54 -16.99
N VAL A 223 23.69 -21.18 -16.97
CA VAL A 223 24.95 -20.59 -17.45
C VAL A 223 24.88 -20.31 -18.95
N ASP A 224 24.39 -21.25 -19.75
CA ASP A 224 24.21 -21.07 -21.20
C ASP A 224 23.22 -19.95 -21.50
N SER A 225 22.12 -19.86 -20.75
CA SER A 225 21.14 -18.77 -20.88
C SER A 225 21.76 -17.41 -20.51
N LEU A 226 22.60 -17.38 -19.48
CA LEU A 226 23.30 -16.16 -19.07
C LEU A 226 24.32 -15.73 -20.12
N ALA A 227 25.05 -16.67 -20.72
CA ALA A 227 26.00 -16.40 -21.79
C ALA A 227 25.28 -15.87 -23.03
N ALA A 228 24.17 -16.49 -23.44
CA ALA A 228 23.35 -16.01 -24.57
C ALA A 228 22.82 -14.58 -24.33
N LEU A 229 22.37 -14.28 -23.10
CA LEU A 229 21.93 -12.93 -22.73
C LEU A 229 23.08 -11.93 -22.78
N HIS A 230 24.26 -12.31 -22.30
CA HIS A 230 25.45 -11.47 -22.37
C HIS A 230 25.82 -11.12 -23.81
N ASP A 231 25.83 -12.12 -24.71
CA ASP A 231 26.13 -11.92 -26.12
C ASP A 231 25.11 -11.00 -26.81
N GLU A 232 23.83 -11.11 -26.44
CA GLU A 232 22.76 -10.25 -26.96
C GLU A 232 22.89 -8.81 -26.42
N LEU A 233 23.27 -8.65 -25.15
CA LEU A 233 23.53 -7.35 -24.55
C LEU A 233 24.75 -6.67 -25.21
N GLU A 234 25.80 -7.43 -25.49
CA GLU A 234 26.98 -6.89 -26.17
C GLU A 234 26.67 -6.51 -27.62
N ARG A 235 25.87 -7.32 -28.33
CA ARG A 235 25.40 -7.02 -29.68
C ARG A 235 24.52 -5.76 -29.72
N SER A 236 23.55 -5.62 -28.83
CA SER A 236 22.68 -4.43 -28.74
C SER A 236 23.45 -3.16 -28.34
N ASN A 237 24.48 -3.30 -27.49
CA ASN A 237 25.38 -2.20 -27.16
C ASN A 237 26.23 -1.76 -28.38
N LYS A 238 26.74 -2.72 -29.18
CA LYS A 238 27.49 -2.43 -30.42
C LYS A 238 26.59 -1.90 -31.54
N ALA A 239 25.34 -2.37 -31.63
CA ALA A 239 24.35 -1.93 -32.61
C ALA A 239 23.84 -0.50 -32.37
N GLY A 240 24.11 0.07 -31.19
CA GLY A 240 23.76 1.45 -30.87
C GLY A 240 22.32 1.64 -30.40
N ASP A 241 21.60 0.58 -30.04
CA ASP A 241 20.23 0.71 -29.49
C ASP A 241 20.21 1.54 -28.19
N PHE A 242 21.26 1.42 -27.38
CA PHE A 242 21.48 2.27 -26.19
C PHE A 242 22.00 3.69 -26.52
N ALA A 243 22.44 3.95 -27.76
CA ALA A 243 22.88 5.29 -28.16
C ALA A 243 21.70 6.28 -28.17
N VAL A 244 20.49 5.82 -28.51
CA VAL A 244 19.26 6.62 -28.45
C VAL A 244 18.96 7.03 -27.00
N ILE A 245 19.09 6.09 -26.05
CA ILE A 245 18.88 6.35 -24.61
C ILE A 245 19.91 7.37 -24.11
N LYS A 246 21.18 7.23 -24.51
CA LYS A 246 22.24 8.18 -24.17
C LYS A 246 21.99 9.57 -24.75
N GLN A 247 21.50 9.65 -25.99
CA GLN A 247 21.16 10.91 -26.64
C GLN A 247 19.98 11.62 -25.95
N ILE A 248 18.94 10.88 -25.57
CA ILE A 248 17.81 11.42 -24.80
C ILE A 248 18.30 11.93 -23.44
N GLY A 249 19.18 11.17 -22.76
CA GLY A 249 19.79 11.61 -21.51
C GLY A 249 20.52 12.95 -21.64
N ASN A 250 21.28 13.13 -22.72
CA ASN A 250 21.98 14.40 -23.00
C ASN A 250 21.00 15.54 -23.28
N GLN A 251 19.95 15.31 -24.06
CA GLN A 251 18.93 16.32 -24.35
C GLN A 251 18.16 16.76 -23.09
N ILE A 252 17.85 15.83 -22.19
CA ILE A 252 17.20 16.13 -20.91
C ILE A 252 18.12 16.98 -20.02
N ALA A 253 19.42 16.64 -19.96
CA ALA A 253 20.39 17.42 -19.21
C ALA A 253 20.53 18.85 -19.75
N GLU A 254 20.59 19.02 -21.08
CA GLU A 254 20.64 20.34 -21.71
C GLU A 254 19.36 21.16 -21.45
N ALA A 255 18.19 20.53 -21.60
CA ALA A 255 16.91 21.16 -21.32
C ALA A 255 16.80 21.61 -19.86
N ARG A 256 17.31 20.81 -18.91
CA ARG A 256 17.37 21.17 -17.49
C ARG A 256 18.21 22.42 -17.25
N VAL A 257 19.43 22.46 -17.79
CA VAL A 257 20.33 23.61 -17.63
C VAL A 257 19.70 24.87 -18.22
N LYS A 258 19.07 24.75 -19.39
CA LYS A 258 18.38 25.87 -20.04
C LYS A 258 17.18 26.36 -19.22
N ALA A 259 16.38 25.44 -18.69
CA ALA A 259 15.25 25.77 -17.82
C ALA A 259 15.73 26.50 -16.56
N GLU A 260 16.76 25.99 -15.88
CA GLU A 260 17.29 26.58 -14.66
C GLU A 260 17.81 28.01 -14.88
N SER A 261 18.48 28.25 -16.01
CA SER A 261 18.90 29.60 -16.43
C SER A 261 17.70 30.54 -16.62
N VAL A 262 16.68 30.13 -17.37
CA VAL A 262 15.50 30.96 -17.63
C VAL A 262 14.69 31.21 -16.35
N PHE A 263 14.50 30.20 -15.52
CA PHE A 263 13.75 30.33 -14.27
C PHE A 263 14.43 31.27 -13.29
N LYS A 264 15.76 31.26 -13.20
CA LYS A 264 16.50 32.19 -12.33
C LYS A 264 16.26 33.65 -12.73
N ASP A 265 16.30 33.94 -14.02
CA ASP A 265 16.03 35.28 -14.53
C ASP A 265 14.58 35.71 -14.28
N VAL A 266 13.60 34.82 -14.52
CA VAL A 266 12.18 35.10 -14.28
C VAL A 266 11.90 35.33 -12.79
N LEU A 267 12.47 34.49 -11.91
CA LEU A 267 12.33 34.64 -10.46
C LEU A 267 12.93 35.95 -9.98
N SER A 268 14.13 36.32 -10.44
CA SER A 268 14.75 37.60 -10.06
C SER A 268 13.94 38.82 -10.51
N ARG A 269 13.31 38.75 -11.69
CA ARG A 269 12.40 39.80 -12.19
C ARG A 269 11.12 39.89 -11.36
N LYS A 270 10.56 38.74 -10.97
CA LYS A 270 9.42 38.66 -10.06
C LYS A 270 9.75 39.26 -8.70
N ASP A 271 10.88 38.88 -8.09
CA ASP A 271 11.29 39.40 -6.79
C ASP A 271 11.46 40.92 -6.81
N ARG A 272 12.06 41.48 -7.88
CA ARG A 272 12.14 42.94 -8.07
C ARG A 272 10.77 43.59 -8.20
N ALA A 273 9.85 43.00 -8.96
CA ALA A 273 8.51 43.52 -9.13
C ALA A 273 7.69 43.44 -7.83
N ASP A 274 7.85 42.36 -7.06
CA ASP A 274 7.18 42.18 -5.78
C ASP A 274 7.76 43.14 -4.73
N ALA A 275 9.08 43.38 -4.75
CA ALA A 275 9.71 44.39 -3.90
C ALA A 275 9.20 45.81 -4.21
N THR A 276 9.10 46.20 -5.49
CA THR A 276 8.55 47.52 -5.86
C THR A 276 7.08 47.63 -5.51
N ARG A 277 6.29 46.56 -5.71
CA ARG A 277 4.88 46.51 -5.31
C ARG A 277 4.71 46.62 -3.80
N ASN A 278 5.56 45.96 -3.01
CA ASN A 278 5.57 46.06 -1.56
C ASN A 278 5.93 47.48 -1.10
N ALA A 279 7.00 48.06 -1.66
CA ALA A 279 7.39 49.44 -1.37
C ALA A 279 6.26 50.44 -1.71
N LEU A 280 5.60 50.28 -2.85
CA LEU A 280 4.46 51.11 -3.25
C LEU A 280 3.26 50.92 -2.31
N SER A 281 2.97 49.69 -1.90
CA SER A 281 1.93 49.38 -0.92
C SER A 281 2.21 50.07 0.42
N VAL A 282 3.47 50.06 0.89
CA VAL A 282 3.88 50.76 2.12
C VAL A 282 3.76 52.28 1.94
N LEU A 283 4.26 52.84 0.83
CA LEU A 283 4.18 54.28 0.56
C LEU A 283 2.74 54.79 0.44
N THR A 284 1.84 54.00 -0.16
CA THR A 284 0.42 54.36 -0.27
C THR A 284 -0.29 54.23 1.07
N ARG A 285 -0.03 53.17 1.83
CA ARG A 285 -0.63 52.93 3.16
C ARG A 285 -0.20 53.96 4.21
N PHE A 286 1.07 54.36 4.20
CA PHE A 286 1.66 55.29 5.17
C PHE A 286 1.97 56.67 4.59
N LYS A 287 1.33 57.03 3.46
CA LYS A 287 1.50 58.32 2.77
C LYS A 287 1.45 59.50 3.75
N PHE A 288 0.48 59.48 4.67
CA PHE A 288 0.29 60.54 5.66
C PHE A 288 1.54 60.78 6.53
N ILE A 289 2.23 59.73 7.01
CA ILE A 289 3.44 59.87 7.83
C ILE A 289 4.58 60.48 7.02
N PHE A 290 4.81 59.99 5.80
CA PHE A 290 5.91 60.47 4.95
C PHE A 290 5.75 61.96 4.58
N PHE A 291 4.50 62.44 4.46
CA PHE A 291 4.22 63.84 4.19
C PHE A 291 4.02 64.68 5.45
N LEU A 292 3.97 64.08 6.65
CA LEU A 292 3.68 64.79 7.90
C LEU A 292 4.70 65.90 8.17
N SER A 293 6.00 65.64 8.04
CA SER A 293 7.04 66.66 8.25
C SER A 293 6.87 67.86 7.31
N LYS A 294 6.58 67.59 6.04
CA LYS A 294 6.35 68.64 5.04
C LYS A 294 5.08 69.44 5.36
N THR A 295 4.00 68.76 5.73
CA THR A 295 2.74 69.40 6.11
C THR A 295 2.90 70.25 7.38
N ILE A 296 3.70 69.79 8.34
CA ILE A 296 4.05 70.57 9.54
C ILE A 296 4.84 71.82 9.16
N ASP A 297 5.87 71.71 8.33
CA ASP A 297 6.67 72.86 7.87
C ASP A 297 5.82 73.89 7.11
N ASP A 298 4.94 73.42 6.23
CA ASP A 298 4.04 74.29 5.45
C ASP A 298 3.01 75.00 6.34
N ASN A 299 2.46 74.31 7.35
CA ASN A 299 1.51 74.89 8.30
C ASN A 299 2.21 75.81 9.33
N MET A 300 3.47 75.54 9.66
CA MET A 300 4.29 76.36 10.55
C MET A 300 4.59 77.72 9.92
N LYS A 301 4.84 77.77 8.60
CA LYS A 301 4.98 79.03 7.85
C LYS A 301 3.68 79.85 7.77
N LYS A 302 2.53 79.19 7.84
CA LYS A 302 1.21 79.83 7.79
C LYS A 302 0.69 80.28 9.17
N GLY A 303 1.35 79.88 10.26
CA GLY A 303 0.95 80.20 11.63
C GLY A 303 -0.23 79.39 12.16
N GLU A 304 -0.61 78.29 11.49
CA GLU A 304 -1.74 77.45 11.87
C GLU A 304 -1.33 76.31 12.82
N TYR A 305 -0.99 76.66 14.06
CA TYR A 305 -0.46 75.70 15.04
C TYR A 305 -1.47 74.66 15.55
N LEU A 306 -2.77 74.97 15.55
CA LEU A 306 -3.81 74.04 15.98
C LEU A 306 -3.95 72.84 15.01
N THR A 307 -3.77 73.09 13.72
CA THR A 307 -3.82 72.06 12.67
C THR A 307 -2.64 71.10 12.80
N ILE A 308 -1.46 71.63 13.13
CA ILE A 308 -0.25 70.85 13.44
C ILE A 308 -0.48 69.94 14.65
N LEU A 309 -1.06 70.47 15.73
CA LEU A 309 -1.32 69.69 16.94
C LEU A 309 -2.31 68.55 16.66
N ASN A 310 -3.36 68.81 15.87
CA ASN A 310 -4.33 67.79 15.47
C ASN A 310 -3.72 66.71 14.56
N ASP A 311 -2.90 67.10 13.58
CA ASP A 311 -2.22 66.15 12.69
C ASP A 311 -1.19 65.30 13.45
N TYR A 312 -0.47 65.89 14.41
CA TYR A 312 0.44 65.18 15.30
C TYR A 312 -0.29 64.21 16.24
N MET A 313 -1.41 64.63 16.84
CA MET A 313 -2.25 63.75 17.68
C MET A 313 -2.85 62.60 16.86
N ARG A 314 -3.27 62.86 15.62
CA ARG A 314 -3.77 61.84 14.69
C ARG A 314 -2.68 60.83 14.33
N ALA A 315 -1.47 61.30 14.01
CA ALA A 315 -0.32 60.41 13.76
C ALA A 315 0.02 59.57 14.99
N LYS A 316 0.07 60.20 16.16
CA LYS A 316 0.36 59.52 17.44
C LYS A 316 -0.70 58.47 17.77
N SER A 317 -1.99 58.74 17.54
CA SER A 317 -3.08 57.79 17.82
C SER A 317 -3.12 56.62 16.84
N LEU A 318 -2.84 56.84 15.55
CA LEU A 318 -2.93 55.80 14.52
C LEU A 318 -1.77 54.81 14.55
N TYR A 319 -0.61 55.23 15.06
CA TYR A 319 0.62 54.46 14.94
C TYR A 319 1.32 54.10 16.25
N LYS A 320 0.73 54.44 17.41
CA LYS A 320 1.25 54.14 18.75
C LYS A 320 1.61 52.66 18.95
N ASP A 321 0.80 51.77 18.40
CA ASP A 321 0.90 50.32 18.59
C ASP A 321 1.40 49.58 17.33
N THR A 322 2.11 50.28 16.43
CA THR A 322 2.57 49.68 15.17
C THR A 322 3.71 48.67 15.40
N GLU A 323 3.55 47.45 14.91
CA GLU A 323 4.54 46.36 15.05
C GLU A 323 5.74 46.47 14.09
N VAL A 324 5.70 47.39 13.13
CA VAL A 324 6.75 47.55 12.10
C VAL A 324 8.03 48.15 12.71
N PRO A 325 9.17 47.43 12.70
CA PRO A 325 10.41 47.84 13.37
C PRO A 325 10.91 49.22 12.94
N LEU A 326 10.84 49.53 11.63
CA LEU A 326 11.30 50.80 11.06
C LEU A 326 10.56 52.02 11.63
N PHE A 327 9.28 51.87 11.96
CA PHE A 327 8.48 52.97 12.53
C PHE A 327 8.69 53.12 14.04
N LYS A 328 9.07 52.05 14.76
CA LYS A 328 9.44 52.14 16.18
C LYS A 328 10.68 53.02 16.38
N GLU A 329 11.67 52.89 15.49
CA GLU A 329 12.90 53.68 15.54
C GLU A 329 12.68 55.15 15.17
N GLY A 330 11.89 55.42 14.12
CA GLY A 330 11.51 56.79 13.75
C GLY A 330 10.69 57.52 14.83
N MET A 331 9.74 56.84 15.48
CA MET A 331 8.94 57.44 16.55
C MET A 331 9.74 57.68 17.83
N PHE A 332 10.75 56.85 18.13
CA PHE A 332 11.67 57.07 19.26
C PHE A 332 12.48 58.37 19.10
N HIS A 333 12.92 58.66 17.86
CA HIS A 333 13.70 59.87 17.58
C HIS A 333 12.86 61.15 17.66
N TYR A 334 11.61 61.11 17.19
CA TYR A 334 10.67 62.23 17.31
C TYR A 334 10.21 62.49 18.77
N GLY A 335 10.18 61.46 19.61
CA GLY A 335 9.82 61.59 21.03
C GLY A 335 10.95 62.12 21.92
N SER A 336 12.21 61.98 21.51
CA SER A 336 13.39 62.41 22.27
C SER A 336 13.88 63.82 21.92
N SER A 337 13.45 64.37 20.78
CA SER A 337 13.82 65.74 20.33
C SER A 337 12.85 66.83 20.81
N GLY A 338 11.89 66.47 21.67
CA GLY A 338 10.80 67.34 22.14
C GLY A 338 10.71 67.47 23.67
N CYS A 339 11.83 67.31 24.37
CA CYS A 339 12.00 67.71 25.77
C CYS A 339 13.22 68.61 25.89
#